data_AF-A0A399EFD0-F1
#
_entry.id   AF-A0A399EFD0-F1
#
_cell.length_a   1.000
_cell.length_b   1.000
_cell.length_c   1.000
_cell.angle_alpha   90.00
_cell.angle_beta   90.00
_cell.angle_gamma   90.00
#
_symmetry.space_group_name_H-M   'P 1'
#
loop_
_entity.id
_entity.type
_entity.pdbx_description
1 polymer ?
#
loop_
_entity_poly.entity_id
_entity_poly.type
_entity_poly.pdbx_seq_one_letter_code
_entity_poly.pdbx_strand_id
1 'polypeptide(L)'
;MRLNQEAHLHHEVFATALKGFVGRTAPSVRAYAQRRGVSHETVYRLLRPYTEAVRDLDRPVDPEELRLVRHLLAGLACSETEQQHLFEHYRAAVDARHRARRAIAREIDAGALAQYVWGVRRKREEATFARVPQESRRCYEEAISLAGLVLLHLDLGGQPAALLEVALVANDVQSVRDRVVDALYKAGIALEAARRVLAQKDPPDEARAVEGYHNALRGRAIALRRLGLYREAWDTLEGYLRREEQECAGDRGLRRVRAYSAQFAGLLAQDKLKALVELPRFGVRLAERLYATAREQMPVHLDDYRPRMWLLECDLGTAYLKSGQHRKAAERFEAAYEGITRSREAGALHLVLVRQRYAAYLWAQGWRADPLYRQLVHEATDLAVASGLVNEARKLRELAAGTAP
;
A
#
# COMPACT_ATOMS: atom_id res chain seq x y z
N MET A 1 -21.35 7.54 -1.87
CA MET A 1 -20.12 8.24 -2.34
C MET A 1 -20.02 9.69 -1.87
N ARG A 2 -21.05 10.54 -2.03
CA ARG A 2 -21.03 11.98 -1.62
C ARG A 2 -20.71 12.21 -0.14
N LEU A 3 -21.32 11.44 0.77
CA LEU A 3 -21.10 11.61 2.23
C LEU A 3 -19.66 11.32 2.69
N ASN A 4 -18.94 10.41 2.02
CA ASN A 4 -17.54 10.15 2.33
C ASN A 4 -16.62 11.26 1.85
N GLN A 5 -16.92 11.85 0.70
CA GLN A 5 -16.19 13.00 0.17
C GLN A 5 -16.42 14.23 1.05
N GLU A 6 -17.65 14.46 1.48
CA GLU A 6 -18.00 15.51 2.46
C GLU A 6 -17.22 15.33 3.76
N ALA A 7 -17.24 14.12 4.34
CA ALA A 7 -16.49 13.82 5.57
C ALA A 7 -14.97 14.03 5.39
N HIS A 8 -14.43 13.63 4.23
CA HIS A 8 -13.03 13.85 3.88
C HIS A 8 -12.66 15.34 3.86
N LEU A 9 -13.46 16.16 3.16
CA LEU A 9 -13.22 17.60 3.02
C LEU A 9 -13.29 18.31 4.37
N HIS A 10 -14.30 18.02 5.20
CA HIS A 10 -14.41 18.62 6.53
C HIS A 10 -13.22 18.23 7.42
N HIS A 11 -12.78 16.98 7.37
CA HIS A 11 -11.62 16.53 8.15
C HIS A 11 -10.30 17.12 7.64
N GLU A 12 -10.12 17.23 6.33
CA GLU A 12 -8.92 17.84 5.74
C GLU A 12 -8.79 19.31 6.13
N VAL A 13 -9.89 20.08 6.06
CA VAL A 13 -9.95 21.47 6.54
C VAL A 13 -9.60 21.54 8.03
N PHE A 14 -10.24 20.72 8.87
CA PHE A 14 -9.98 20.68 10.29
C PHE A 14 -8.52 20.35 10.62
N ALA A 15 -7.99 19.24 10.09
CA ALA A 15 -6.63 18.78 10.38
C ALA A 15 -5.57 19.77 9.89
N THR A 16 -5.79 20.37 8.71
CA THR A 16 -4.86 21.35 8.11
C THR A 16 -4.81 22.62 8.95
N ALA A 17 -5.97 23.16 9.31
CA ALA A 17 -6.04 24.38 10.12
C ALA A 17 -5.57 24.14 11.56
N LEU A 18 -5.93 23.01 12.18
CA LEU A 18 -5.40 22.59 13.48
C LEU A 18 -3.87 22.50 13.46
N LYS A 19 -3.27 21.90 12.42
CA LYS A 19 -1.81 21.82 12.27
C LYS A 19 -1.19 23.21 12.22
N GLY A 20 -1.77 24.12 11.45
CA GLY A 20 -1.31 25.51 11.33
C GLY A 20 -1.35 26.25 12.67
N PHE A 21 -2.46 26.18 13.40
CA PHE A 21 -2.60 26.86 14.68
C PHE A 21 -1.73 26.24 15.78
N VAL A 22 -1.59 24.91 15.83
CA VAL A 22 -0.68 24.24 16.77
C VAL A 22 0.76 24.73 16.55
N GLY A 23 1.20 24.84 15.30
CA GLY A 23 2.54 25.35 14.96
C GLY A 23 2.79 26.81 15.35
N ARG A 24 1.74 27.64 15.41
CA ARG A 24 1.82 29.02 15.92
C ARG A 24 1.83 29.08 17.45
N THR A 25 1.15 28.14 18.10
CA THR A 25 0.95 28.16 19.56
C THR A 25 2.12 27.53 20.32
N ALA A 26 2.77 26.52 19.74
CA ALA A 26 3.84 25.78 20.39
C ALA A 26 4.94 25.35 19.40
N PRO A 27 6.18 25.18 19.86
CA PRO A 27 7.30 24.78 18.99
C PRO A 27 7.17 23.34 18.47
N SER A 28 6.31 22.51 19.06
CA SER A 28 6.00 21.16 18.57
C SER A 28 4.62 20.70 19.05
N VAL A 29 4.07 19.68 18.37
CA VAL A 29 2.82 18.99 18.78
C VAL A 29 2.95 18.41 20.19
N ARG A 30 4.13 17.88 20.56
CA ARG A 30 4.39 17.35 21.90
C ARG A 30 4.35 18.46 22.96
N ALA A 31 4.99 19.59 22.69
CA ALA A 31 4.96 20.75 23.58
C ALA A 31 3.53 21.29 23.74
N TYR A 32 2.76 21.33 22.65
CA TYR A 32 1.35 21.70 22.67
C TYR A 32 0.52 20.77 23.57
N ALA A 33 0.62 19.47 23.34
CA ALA A 33 -0.12 18.46 24.10
C ALA A 33 0.19 18.52 25.60
N GLN A 34 1.48 18.68 25.95
CA GLN A 34 1.92 18.83 27.34
C GLN A 34 1.29 20.06 28.01
N ARG A 35 1.26 21.22 27.33
CA ARG A 35 0.62 22.44 27.86
C ARG A 35 -0.89 22.28 28.07
N ARG A 36 -1.54 21.39 27.31
CA ARG A 36 -2.97 21.10 27.44
C ARG A 36 -3.28 19.92 28.37
N GLY A 37 -2.27 19.29 28.96
CA GLY A 37 -2.47 18.13 29.84
C GLY A 37 -3.03 16.91 29.11
N VAL A 38 -2.73 16.75 27.81
CA VAL A 38 -3.18 15.59 27.02
C VAL A 38 -1.99 14.82 26.45
N SER A 39 -2.20 13.57 26.06
CA SER A 39 -1.18 12.81 25.33
C SER A 39 -0.91 13.45 23.97
N HIS A 40 0.36 13.53 23.58
CA HIS A 40 0.75 13.95 22.23
C HIS A 40 0.15 13.07 21.14
N GLU A 41 -0.06 11.78 21.44
CA GLU A 41 -0.73 10.83 20.54
C GLU A 41 -2.17 11.26 20.20
N THR A 42 -2.90 11.83 21.15
CA THR A 42 -4.25 12.38 20.93
C THR A 42 -4.24 13.48 19.89
N VAL A 43 -3.30 14.42 19.99
CA VAL A 43 -3.20 15.53 19.04
C VAL A 43 -2.76 15.02 17.67
N TYR A 44 -1.79 14.11 17.63
CA TYR A 44 -1.39 13.46 16.38
C TYR A 44 -2.54 12.72 15.71
N ARG A 45 -3.41 12.05 16.48
CA ARG A 45 -4.60 11.36 15.97
C ARG A 45 -5.56 12.30 15.26
N LEU A 46 -5.82 13.48 15.84
CA LEU A 46 -6.69 14.50 15.23
C LEU A 46 -6.09 15.13 13.97
N LEU A 47 -4.75 15.18 13.89
CA LEU A 47 -4.00 15.70 12.75
C LEU A 47 -3.79 14.67 11.63
N ARG A 48 -4.10 13.38 11.85
CA ARG A 48 -3.92 12.35 10.83
C ARG A 48 -4.81 12.64 9.62
N PRO A 49 -4.34 12.39 8.38
CA PRO A 49 -5.20 12.43 7.20
C PRO A 49 -6.45 11.56 7.36
N TYR A 50 -7.55 11.96 6.74
CA TYR A 50 -8.85 11.28 6.82
C TYR A 50 -8.77 9.77 6.48
N THR A 51 -7.95 9.42 5.50
CA THR A 51 -7.68 8.04 5.07
C THR A 51 -6.93 7.20 6.10
N GLU A 52 -6.28 7.83 7.07
CA GLU A 52 -5.48 7.16 8.09
C GLU A 52 -6.22 7.00 9.41
N ALA A 53 -7.22 7.83 9.67
CA ALA A 53 -8.02 7.83 10.88
C ALA A 53 -9.10 6.73 10.90
N VAL A 54 -9.07 5.78 9.96
CA VAL A 54 -10.14 4.78 9.79
C VAL A 54 -10.43 4.05 11.10
N ARG A 55 -9.43 3.53 11.81
CA ARG A 55 -9.65 2.83 13.10
C ARG A 55 -10.03 3.74 14.27
N ASP A 56 -9.60 4.99 14.24
CA ASP A 56 -9.72 5.92 15.37
C ASP A 56 -11.06 6.65 15.38
N LEU A 57 -11.66 6.88 14.20
CA LEU A 57 -12.99 7.47 13.99
C LEU A 57 -14.10 6.41 13.84
N ASP A 58 -13.81 5.16 14.22
CA ASP A 58 -14.77 4.03 14.16
C ASP A 58 -15.67 3.93 15.39
N ARG A 59 -15.40 4.75 16.42
CA ARG A 59 -16.22 4.87 17.62
C ARG A 59 -17.39 5.82 17.35
N PRO A 60 -18.59 5.56 17.89
CA PRO A 60 -19.65 6.58 17.92
C PRO A 60 -19.08 7.89 18.48
N VAL A 61 -19.54 9.04 17.98
CA VAL A 61 -19.18 10.37 18.50
C VAL A 61 -19.22 10.32 20.02
N ASP A 62 -18.04 10.20 20.63
CA ASP A 62 -17.93 10.12 22.07
C ASP A 62 -18.06 11.55 22.59
N PRO A 63 -19.05 11.84 23.46
CA PRO A 63 -19.14 13.16 24.08
C PRO A 63 -17.82 13.59 24.74
N GLU A 64 -17.03 12.64 25.25
CA GLU A 64 -15.71 12.91 25.80
C GLU A 64 -14.69 13.30 24.72
N GLU A 65 -14.76 12.72 23.53
CA GLU A 65 -13.91 13.12 22.41
C GLU A 65 -14.26 14.53 21.92
N LEU A 66 -15.55 14.88 21.84
CA LEU A 66 -15.96 16.24 21.50
C LEU A 66 -15.49 17.26 22.55
N ARG A 67 -15.58 16.91 23.84
CA ARG A 67 -15.07 17.76 24.92
C ARG A 67 -13.55 17.92 24.84
N LEU A 68 -12.83 16.83 24.57
CA LEU A 68 -11.39 16.83 24.38
C LEU A 68 -10.97 17.72 23.21
N VAL A 69 -11.69 17.64 22.08
CA VAL A 69 -11.43 18.50 20.92
C VAL A 69 -11.69 19.96 21.26
N ARG A 70 -12.80 20.30 21.95
CA ARG A 70 -13.04 21.68 22.43
C ARG A 70 -11.93 22.16 23.35
N HIS A 71 -11.52 21.33 24.31
CA HIS A 71 -10.42 21.64 25.24
C HIS A 71 -9.11 21.87 24.50
N LEU A 72 -8.85 21.10 23.44
CA LEU A 72 -7.70 21.31 22.58
C LEU A 72 -7.83 22.62 21.80
N LEU A 73 -8.96 22.92 21.18
CA LEU A 73 -9.13 24.14 20.37
C LEU A 73 -9.02 25.42 21.21
N ALA A 74 -9.51 25.41 22.46
CA ALA A 74 -9.38 26.54 23.39
C ALA A 74 -7.93 26.91 23.74
N GLY A 75 -6.97 26.02 23.46
CA GLY A 75 -5.54 26.27 23.66
C GLY A 75 -4.82 26.90 22.47
N LEU A 76 -5.51 27.11 21.34
CA LEU A 76 -4.91 27.62 20.12
C LEU A 76 -4.79 29.15 20.13
N ALA A 77 -3.73 29.65 19.51
CA ALA A 77 -3.56 31.08 19.22
C ALA A 77 -4.47 31.53 18.05
N CYS A 78 -5.78 31.47 18.26
CA CYS A 78 -6.82 31.95 17.34
C CYS A 78 -8.07 32.44 18.09
N SER A 79 -8.92 33.20 17.40
CA SER A 79 -10.16 33.75 17.97
C SER A 79 -11.15 32.65 18.35
N GLU A 80 -12.06 32.93 19.29
CA GLU A 80 -13.13 32.00 19.67
C GLU A 80 -13.99 31.59 18.47
N THR A 81 -14.22 32.51 17.52
CA THR A 81 -14.92 32.24 16.27
C THR A 81 -14.19 31.20 15.41
N GLU A 82 -12.87 31.33 15.25
CA GLU A 82 -12.06 30.34 14.51
C GLU A 82 -12.04 28.99 15.22
N GLN A 83 -11.98 28.98 16.55
CA GLN A 83 -12.07 27.76 17.35
C GLN A 83 -13.43 27.07 17.13
N GLN A 84 -14.52 27.83 17.10
CA GLN A 84 -15.87 27.31 16.86
C GLN A 84 -16.02 26.75 15.44
N HIS A 85 -15.52 27.45 14.42
CA HIS A 85 -15.53 26.92 13.04
C HIS A 85 -14.72 25.62 12.91
N LEU A 86 -13.53 25.55 13.52
CA LEU A 86 -12.73 24.31 13.56
C LEU A 86 -13.50 23.16 14.21
N PHE A 87 -14.16 23.44 15.34
CA PHE A 87 -14.97 22.45 16.04
C PHE A 87 -16.13 21.95 15.17
N GLU A 88 -16.78 22.84 14.44
CA GLU A 88 -17.87 22.50 13.52
C GLU A 88 -17.40 21.64 12.35
N HIS A 89 -16.24 21.93 11.77
CA HIS A 89 -15.64 21.08 10.74
C HIS A 89 -15.33 19.68 11.28
N TYR A 90 -14.75 19.57 12.48
CA TYR A 90 -14.51 18.27 13.10
C TYR A 90 -15.82 17.50 13.31
N ARG A 91 -16.84 18.14 13.92
CA ARG A 91 -18.14 17.51 14.16
C ARG A 91 -18.80 17.07 12.85
N ALA A 92 -18.83 17.92 11.84
CA ALA A 92 -19.39 17.63 10.53
C ALA A 92 -18.68 16.43 9.86
N ALA A 93 -17.35 16.33 9.99
CA ALA A 93 -16.59 15.20 9.48
C ALA A 93 -17.01 13.87 10.14
N VAL A 94 -17.11 13.85 11.47
CA VAL A 94 -17.50 12.64 12.22
C VAL A 94 -18.96 12.26 11.92
N ASP A 95 -19.88 13.25 11.89
CA ASP A 95 -21.29 13.02 11.57
C ASP A 95 -21.49 12.48 10.15
N ALA A 96 -20.86 13.10 9.15
CA ALA A 96 -20.93 12.65 7.76
C ALA A 96 -20.37 11.23 7.61
N ARG A 97 -19.30 10.88 8.33
CA ARG A 97 -18.73 9.52 8.35
C ARG A 97 -19.71 8.50 8.95
N HIS A 98 -20.35 8.81 10.08
CA HIS A 98 -21.37 7.91 10.66
C HIS A 98 -22.58 7.74 9.76
N ARG A 99 -23.02 8.81 9.08
CA ARG A 99 -24.09 8.72 8.07
C ARG A 99 -23.67 7.84 6.90
N ALA A 100 -22.47 8.03 6.36
CA ALA A 100 -21.93 7.21 5.28
C ALA A 100 -21.84 5.73 5.67
N ARG A 101 -21.34 5.42 6.87
CA ARG A 101 -21.26 4.05 7.39
C ARG A 101 -22.64 3.41 7.50
N ARG A 102 -23.61 4.10 8.11
CA ARG A 102 -24.99 3.59 8.23
C ARG A 102 -25.65 3.38 6.87
N ALA A 103 -25.39 4.26 5.90
CA ALA A 103 -25.88 4.09 4.55
C ALA A 103 -25.29 2.84 3.88
N ILE A 104 -23.97 2.68 3.93
CA ILE A 104 -23.28 1.50 3.37
C ILE A 104 -23.75 0.21 4.04
N ALA A 105 -23.89 0.20 5.37
CA ALA A 105 -24.38 -0.96 6.11
C ALA A 105 -25.76 -1.39 5.59
N ARG A 106 -26.72 -0.45 5.50
CA ARG A 106 -28.06 -0.72 4.98
C ARG A 106 -28.05 -1.20 3.53
N GLU A 107 -27.18 -0.63 2.70
CA GLU A 107 -27.06 -1.04 1.30
C GLU A 107 -26.44 -2.43 1.16
N ILE A 108 -25.43 -2.77 1.98
CA ILE A 108 -24.85 -4.11 2.06
C ILE A 108 -25.91 -5.11 2.52
N ASP A 109 -26.67 -4.80 3.58
CA ASP A 109 -27.78 -5.62 4.07
C ASP A 109 -28.88 -5.79 3.01
N ALA A 110 -29.08 -4.78 2.15
CA ALA A 110 -29.99 -4.82 1.01
C ALA A 110 -29.40 -5.52 -0.24
N GLY A 111 -28.21 -6.14 -0.14
CA GLY A 111 -27.61 -6.95 -1.19
C GLY A 111 -26.59 -6.23 -2.10
N ALA A 112 -26.19 -5.00 -1.80
CA ALA A 112 -25.26 -4.22 -2.64
C ALA A 112 -23.77 -4.60 -2.46
N LEU A 113 -23.44 -5.58 -1.63
CA LEU A 113 -22.05 -5.91 -1.29
C LEU A 113 -21.15 -6.13 -2.52
N ALA A 114 -21.63 -6.87 -3.51
CA ALA A 114 -20.85 -7.15 -4.72
C ALA A 114 -20.45 -5.87 -5.48
N GLN A 115 -21.33 -4.87 -5.49
CA GLN A 115 -21.06 -3.57 -6.12
C GLN A 115 -19.97 -2.81 -5.37
N TYR A 116 -19.98 -2.87 -4.04
CA TYR A 116 -18.95 -2.26 -3.20
C TYR A 116 -17.59 -2.94 -3.37
N VAL A 117 -17.53 -4.27 -3.38
CA VAL A 117 -16.30 -5.03 -3.63
C VAL A 117 -15.73 -4.70 -5.01
N TRP A 118 -16.57 -4.67 -6.04
CA TRP A 118 -16.17 -4.28 -7.39
C TRP A 118 -15.67 -2.84 -7.47
N GLY A 119 -16.36 -1.90 -6.81
CA GLY A 119 -15.95 -0.50 -6.75
C GLY A 119 -14.58 -0.31 -6.11
N VAL A 120 -14.30 -1.03 -5.02
CA VAL A 120 -12.99 -1.01 -4.35
C VAL A 120 -11.88 -1.52 -5.28
N ARG A 121 -12.10 -2.66 -5.94
CA ARG A 121 -11.14 -3.24 -6.89
C ARG A 121 -10.86 -2.28 -8.05
N ARG A 122 -11.92 -1.79 -8.68
CA ARG A 122 -11.81 -0.86 -9.82
C ARG A 122 -11.01 0.38 -9.45
N LYS A 123 -11.24 0.95 -8.27
CA LYS A 123 -10.50 2.14 -7.82
C LYS A 123 -9.01 1.88 -7.61
N ARG A 124 -8.65 0.69 -7.11
CA ARG A 124 -7.25 0.27 -6.98
C ARG A 124 -6.58 0.08 -8.34
N GLU A 125 -7.29 -0.50 -9.31
CA GLU A 125 -6.80 -0.63 -10.70
C GLU A 125 -6.62 0.74 -11.36
N GLU A 126 -7.64 1.60 -11.32
CA GLU A 126 -7.58 2.99 -11.81
C GLU A 126 -6.40 3.74 -11.20
N ALA A 127 -6.16 3.60 -9.89
CA ALA A 127 -5.04 4.26 -9.22
C ALA A 127 -3.66 3.79 -9.72
N THR A 128 -3.52 2.48 -9.96
CA THR A 128 -2.25 1.84 -10.35
C THR A 128 -1.83 2.21 -11.76
N PHE A 129 -2.81 2.36 -12.66
CA PHE A 129 -2.58 2.64 -14.08
C PHE A 129 -2.81 4.09 -14.49
N ALA A 130 -3.33 4.93 -13.59
CA ALA A 130 -3.48 6.36 -13.86
C ALA A 130 -2.13 7.00 -14.26
N ARG A 131 -2.18 7.74 -15.36
CA ARG A 131 -1.04 8.49 -15.91
C ARG A 131 -0.99 9.91 -15.36
N VAL A 132 -2.16 10.46 -15.03
CA VAL A 132 -2.27 11.75 -14.35
C VAL A 132 -2.07 11.50 -12.85
N PRO A 133 -1.03 12.10 -12.22
CA PRO A 133 -0.71 11.84 -10.81
C PRO A 133 -1.87 12.14 -9.86
N GLN A 134 -2.57 13.25 -10.10
CA GLN A 134 -3.71 13.67 -9.26
C GLN A 134 -4.87 12.67 -9.32
N GLU A 135 -5.09 12.03 -10.48
CA GLU A 135 -6.08 10.97 -10.63
C GLU A 135 -5.67 9.71 -9.87
N SER A 136 -4.38 9.33 -9.95
CA SER A 136 -3.84 8.20 -9.19
C SER A 136 -4.05 8.40 -7.68
N ARG A 137 -3.69 9.59 -7.17
CA ARG A 137 -3.87 9.95 -5.76
C ARG A 137 -5.33 9.86 -5.34
N ARG A 138 -6.23 10.49 -6.10
CA ARG A 138 -7.67 10.48 -5.82
C ARG A 138 -8.23 9.06 -5.80
N CYS A 139 -7.86 8.22 -6.76
CA CYS A 139 -8.33 6.84 -6.83
C CYS A 139 -7.80 5.99 -5.66
N TYR A 140 -6.56 6.19 -5.22
CA TYR A 140 -6.04 5.56 -4.00
C TYR A 140 -6.83 6.02 -2.75
N GLU A 141 -7.10 7.32 -2.60
CA GLU A 141 -7.86 7.86 -1.47
C GLU A 141 -9.31 7.32 -1.43
N GLU A 142 -9.95 7.23 -2.60
CA GLU A 142 -11.26 6.59 -2.77
C GLU A 142 -11.19 5.09 -2.40
N ALA A 143 -10.22 4.34 -2.94
CA ALA A 143 -10.06 2.91 -2.66
C ALA A 143 -9.89 2.62 -1.17
N ILE A 144 -9.06 3.40 -0.45
CA ILE A 144 -8.86 3.26 1.01
C ILE A 144 -10.18 3.49 1.75
N SER A 145 -10.86 4.58 1.41
CA SER A 145 -12.06 5.01 2.12
C SER A 145 -13.17 3.97 1.97
N LEU A 146 -13.39 3.47 0.74
CA LEU A 146 -14.35 2.42 0.49
C LEU A 146 -13.92 1.08 1.13
N ALA A 147 -12.66 0.65 0.95
CA ALA A 147 -12.18 -0.61 1.53
C ALA A 147 -12.27 -0.61 3.06
N GLY A 148 -11.89 0.49 3.70
CA GLY A 148 -11.97 0.67 5.15
C GLY A 148 -13.40 0.53 5.66
N LEU A 149 -14.37 1.15 4.99
CA LEU A 149 -15.78 1.07 5.38
C LEU A 149 -16.37 -0.32 5.16
N VAL A 150 -16.09 -0.94 4.01
CA VAL A 150 -16.61 -2.28 3.70
C VAL A 150 -16.05 -3.32 4.68
N LEU A 151 -14.75 -3.24 5.02
CA LEU A 151 -14.13 -4.16 5.99
C LEU A 151 -14.73 -4.13 7.40
N LEU A 152 -15.46 -3.08 7.77
CA LEU A 152 -16.17 -3.02 9.06
C LEU A 152 -17.43 -3.88 9.09
N HIS A 153 -17.93 -4.27 7.91
CA HIS A 153 -19.15 -5.05 7.73
C HIS A 153 -18.88 -6.48 7.28
N LEU A 154 -17.61 -6.81 7.04
CA LEU A 154 -17.18 -8.13 6.63
C LEU A 154 -16.58 -8.88 7.82
N ASP A 155 -17.03 -10.11 8.00
CA ASP A 155 -16.46 -11.05 8.95
C ASP A 155 -15.97 -12.33 8.23
N LEU A 156 -15.01 -13.00 8.86
CA LEU A 156 -14.41 -14.21 8.30
C LEU A 156 -15.38 -15.41 8.25
N GLY A 157 -16.47 -15.40 9.00
CA GLY A 157 -17.45 -16.49 9.09
C GLY A 157 -18.56 -16.37 8.04
N GLY A 158 -19.07 -15.15 7.81
CA GLY A 158 -20.18 -14.91 6.91
C GLY A 158 -19.79 -14.75 5.44
N GLN A 159 -18.73 -13.97 5.15
CA GLN A 159 -18.46 -13.49 3.79
C GLN A 159 -16.96 -13.53 3.42
N PRO A 160 -16.30 -14.71 3.49
CA PRO A 160 -14.86 -14.81 3.32
C PRO A 160 -14.35 -14.41 1.92
N ALA A 161 -15.14 -14.61 0.86
CA ALA A 161 -14.74 -14.19 -0.50
C ALA A 161 -14.69 -12.66 -0.67
N ALA A 162 -15.71 -11.94 -0.17
CA ALA A 162 -15.70 -10.48 -0.17
C ALA A 162 -14.58 -9.93 0.72
N LEU A 163 -14.34 -10.58 1.87
CA LEU A 163 -13.29 -10.19 2.79
C LEU A 163 -11.90 -10.34 2.17
N LEU A 164 -11.64 -11.43 1.45
CA LEU A 164 -10.40 -11.65 0.70
C LEU A 164 -10.12 -10.49 -0.25
N GLU A 165 -11.06 -10.17 -1.13
CA GLU A 165 -10.91 -9.13 -2.15
C GLU A 165 -10.63 -7.75 -1.54
N VAL A 166 -11.43 -7.35 -0.56
CA VAL A 166 -11.30 -6.02 0.05
C VAL A 166 -10.04 -5.94 0.91
N ALA A 167 -9.62 -7.04 1.55
CA ALA A 167 -8.38 -7.10 2.32
C ALA A 167 -7.13 -7.01 1.42
N LEU A 168 -7.15 -7.61 0.22
CA LEU A 168 -6.07 -7.47 -0.76
C LEU A 168 -5.91 -6.02 -1.23
N VAL A 169 -7.02 -5.36 -1.58
CA VAL A 169 -6.97 -3.94 -1.95
C VAL A 169 -6.49 -3.08 -0.78
N ALA A 170 -6.99 -3.34 0.44
CA ALA A 170 -6.51 -2.63 1.61
C ALA A 170 -5.00 -2.86 1.86
N ASN A 171 -4.47 -4.07 1.67
CA ASN A 171 -3.03 -4.34 1.78
C ASN A 171 -2.21 -3.48 0.80
N ASP A 172 -2.61 -3.43 -0.47
CA ASP A 172 -1.90 -2.65 -1.48
C ASP A 172 -1.87 -1.17 -1.14
N VAL A 173 -3.02 -0.59 -0.79
CA VAL A 173 -3.05 0.86 -0.56
C VAL A 173 -2.37 1.24 0.75
N GLN A 174 -2.48 0.42 1.81
CA GLN A 174 -1.72 0.66 3.05
C GLN A 174 -0.21 0.57 2.81
N SER A 175 0.23 -0.31 1.88
CA SER A 175 1.63 -0.35 1.47
C SER A 175 2.04 0.99 0.84
N VAL A 176 1.31 1.47 -0.17
CA VAL A 176 1.59 2.76 -0.83
C VAL A 176 1.65 3.94 0.14
N ARG A 177 0.84 3.91 1.19
CA ARG A 177 0.77 4.95 2.24
C ARG A 177 1.84 4.85 3.33
N ASP A 178 2.81 3.94 3.19
CA ASP A 178 3.86 3.68 4.21
C ASP A 178 3.30 3.16 5.55
N ARG A 179 2.10 2.55 5.54
CA ARG A 179 1.49 1.91 6.71
C ARG A 179 1.77 0.41 6.70
N VAL A 180 3.05 0.09 6.77
CA VAL A 180 3.56 -1.26 6.49
C VAL A 180 3.00 -2.31 7.46
N VAL A 181 2.80 -1.96 8.74
CA VAL A 181 2.20 -2.87 9.74
C VAL A 181 0.73 -3.16 9.44
N ASP A 182 -0.04 -2.16 9.02
CA ASP A 182 -1.44 -2.36 8.63
C ASP A 182 -1.53 -3.17 7.34
N ALA A 183 -0.63 -2.92 6.38
CA ALA A 183 -0.53 -3.74 5.18
C ALA A 183 -0.26 -5.21 5.54
N LEU A 184 0.69 -5.48 6.43
CA LEU A 184 1.00 -6.83 6.90
C LEU A 184 -0.22 -7.51 7.54
N TYR A 185 -0.94 -6.78 8.41
CA TYR A 185 -2.17 -7.26 9.03
C TYR A 185 -3.26 -7.60 8.00
N LYS A 186 -3.47 -6.73 6.99
CA LYS A 186 -4.45 -6.96 5.93
C LYS A 186 -4.10 -8.14 5.03
N ALA A 187 -2.82 -8.35 4.73
CA ALA A 187 -2.37 -9.56 4.04
C ALA A 187 -2.65 -10.83 4.87
N GLY A 188 -2.49 -10.77 6.19
CA GLY A 188 -2.87 -11.86 7.10
C GLY A 188 -4.37 -12.18 7.06
N ILE A 189 -5.23 -11.17 7.09
CA ILE A 189 -6.68 -11.36 6.93
C ILE A 189 -7.00 -11.98 5.58
N ALA A 190 -6.41 -11.47 4.49
CA ALA A 190 -6.63 -12.01 3.15
C ALA A 190 -6.23 -13.49 3.06
N LEU A 191 -5.07 -13.87 3.62
CA LEU A 191 -4.65 -15.28 3.66
C LEU A 191 -5.66 -16.17 4.38
N GLU A 192 -6.14 -15.74 5.55
CA GLU A 192 -7.12 -16.50 6.32
C GLU A 192 -8.47 -16.60 5.61
N ALA A 193 -8.93 -15.49 5.01
CA ALA A 193 -10.14 -15.46 4.21
C ALA A 193 -10.05 -16.41 3.01
N ALA A 194 -8.94 -16.40 2.27
CA ALA A 194 -8.70 -17.31 1.15
C ALA A 194 -8.72 -18.78 1.60
N ARG A 195 -8.06 -19.12 2.71
CA ARG A 195 -8.12 -20.48 3.29
C ARG A 195 -9.54 -20.91 3.59
N ARG A 196 -10.34 -20.02 4.18
CA ARG A 196 -11.75 -20.31 4.50
C ARG A 196 -12.59 -20.53 3.25
N VAL A 197 -12.41 -19.75 2.19
CA VAL A 197 -13.07 -20.00 0.89
C VAL A 197 -12.64 -21.37 0.36
N LEU A 198 -11.33 -21.61 0.28
CA LEU A 198 -10.77 -22.83 -0.31
C LEU A 198 -11.03 -24.10 0.51
N ALA A 199 -11.38 -23.99 1.79
CA ALA A 199 -11.77 -25.10 2.64
C ALA A 199 -13.22 -25.56 2.42
N GLN A 200 -14.06 -24.73 1.78
CA GLN A 200 -15.45 -25.08 1.47
C GLN A 200 -15.50 -26.27 0.52
N LYS A 201 -16.56 -27.08 0.60
CA LYS A 201 -16.73 -28.23 -0.30
C LYS A 201 -16.76 -27.78 -1.76
N ASP A 202 -17.57 -26.76 -2.04
CA ASP A 202 -17.77 -26.18 -3.37
C ASP A 202 -17.48 -24.67 -3.29
N PRO A 203 -16.20 -24.26 -3.35
CA PRO A 203 -15.82 -22.86 -3.19
C PRO A 203 -16.37 -22.01 -4.33
N PRO A 204 -17.00 -20.86 -4.04
CA PRO A 204 -17.39 -19.92 -5.08
C PRO A 204 -16.12 -19.37 -5.75
N ASP A 205 -16.04 -19.50 -7.08
CA ASP A 205 -14.94 -19.02 -7.91
C ASP A 205 -13.55 -19.47 -7.40
N GLU A 206 -13.30 -20.79 -7.44
CA GLU A 206 -12.08 -21.43 -6.94
C GLU A 206 -10.80 -20.78 -7.47
N ALA A 207 -10.76 -20.50 -8.79
CA ALA A 207 -9.60 -19.90 -9.43
C ALA A 207 -9.25 -18.53 -8.81
N ARG A 208 -10.27 -17.70 -8.57
CA ARG A 208 -10.10 -16.40 -7.93
C ARG A 208 -9.69 -16.51 -6.47
N ALA A 209 -10.21 -17.49 -5.74
CA ALA A 209 -9.78 -17.74 -4.36
C ALA A 209 -8.31 -18.17 -4.28
N VAL A 210 -7.83 -18.99 -5.23
CA VAL A 210 -6.42 -19.36 -5.35
C VAL A 210 -5.55 -18.16 -5.75
N GLU A 211 -5.98 -17.36 -6.72
CA GLU A 211 -5.31 -16.10 -7.08
C GLU A 211 -5.19 -15.19 -5.85
N GLY A 212 -6.27 -14.99 -5.12
CA GLY A 212 -6.30 -14.17 -3.93
C GLY A 212 -5.37 -14.69 -2.83
N TYR A 213 -5.27 -16.02 -2.67
CA TYR A 213 -4.32 -16.66 -1.77
C TYR A 213 -2.86 -16.29 -2.13
N HIS A 214 -2.47 -16.45 -3.41
CA HIS A 214 -1.13 -16.09 -3.88
C HIS A 214 -0.86 -14.60 -3.74
N ASN A 215 -1.81 -13.74 -4.10
CA ASN A 215 -1.68 -12.29 -3.95
C ASN A 215 -1.54 -11.88 -2.48
N ALA A 216 -2.21 -12.57 -1.55
CA ALA A 216 -2.07 -12.32 -0.12
C ALA A 216 -0.68 -12.71 0.40
N LEU A 217 -0.11 -13.83 -0.08
CA LEU A 217 1.28 -14.22 0.24
C LEU A 217 2.28 -13.18 -0.27
N ARG A 218 2.11 -12.73 -1.52
CA ARG A 218 2.95 -11.70 -2.14
C ARG A 218 2.86 -10.38 -1.37
N GLY A 219 1.65 -9.93 -1.04
CA GLY A 219 1.40 -8.74 -0.23
C GLY A 219 2.06 -8.82 1.16
N ARG A 220 2.00 -9.99 1.80
CA ARG A 220 2.70 -10.25 3.07
C ARG A 220 4.22 -10.13 2.91
N ALA A 221 4.80 -10.77 1.89
CA ALA A 221 6.24 -10.72 1.64
C ALA A 221 6.71 -9.28 1.34
N ILE A 222 5.92 -8.51 0.58
CA ILE A 222 6.19 -7.09 0.32
C ILE A 222 6.21 -6.28 1.63
N ALA A 223 5.24 -6.49 2.52
CA ALA A 223 5.18 -5.80 3.80
C ALA A 223 6.36 -6.16 4.71
N LEU A 224 6.71 -7.45 4.82
CA LEU A 224 7.88 -7.92 5.58
C LEU A 224 9.18 -7.29 5.05
N ARG A 225 9.38 -7.26 3.73
CA ARG A 225 10.54 -6.62 3.11
C ARG A 225 10.59 -5.13 3.43
N ARG A 226 9.45 -4.44 3.43
CA ARG A 226 9.38 -3.01 3.80
C ARG A 226 9.70 -2.75 5.27
N LEU A 227 9.55 -3.73 6.16
CA LEU A 227 10.00 -3.69 7.55
C LEU A 227 11.49 -4.05 7.73
N GLY A 228 12.20 -4.38 6.67
CA GLY A 228 13.59 -4.88 6.75
C GLY A 228 13.70 -6.35 7.13
N LEU A 229 12.59 -7.07 7.26
CA LEU A 229 12.52 -8.49 7.59
C LEU A 229 12.71 -9.35 6.32
N TYR A 230 13.89 -9.24 5.72
CA TYR A 230 14.19 -9.82 4.41
C TYR A 230 14.21 -11.34 4.42
N ARG A 231 14.72 -11.93 5.51
CA ARG A 231 14.76 -13.39 5.65
C ARG A 231 13.35 -13.95 5.76
N GLU A 232 12.50 -13.33 6.56
CA GLU A 232 11.11 -13.71 6.76
C GLU A 232 10.29 -13.52 5.47
N ALA A 233 10.57 -12.46 4.68
CA ALA A 233 9.95 -12.26 3.37
C ALA A 233 10.33 -13.40 2.41
N TRP A 234 11.61 -13.78 2.36
CA TRP A 234 12.10 -14.91 1.57
C TRP A 234 11.48 -16.23 2.03
N ASP A 235 11.52 -16.53 3.33
CA ASP A 235 10.98 -17.76 3.90
C ASP A 235 9.44 -17.85 3.74
N THR A 236 8.74 -16.71 3.71
CA THR A 236 7.30 -16.67 3.39
C THR A 236 7.03 -17.17 1.97
N LEU A 237 7.88 -16.83 1.00
CA LEU A 237 7.72 -17.22 -0.41
C LEU A 237 8.31 -18.60 -0.71
N GLU A 238 9.45 -18.95 -0.11
CA GLU A 238 10.12 -20.24 -0.28
C GLU A 238 9.44 -21.34 0.54
N GLY A 239 9.22 -21.09 1.83
CA GLY A 239 8.60 -22.03 2.76
C GLY A 239 7.15 -22.34 2.37
N TYR A 240 6.49 -21.45 1.65
CA TYR A 240 5.18 -21.71 1.09
C TYR A 240 5.15 -22.92 0.14
N LEU A 241 6.07 -23.01 -0.84
CA LEU A 241 6.11 -24.17 -1.74
C LEU A 241 6.40 -25.48 -0.97
N ARG A 242 7.27 -25.42 0.04
CA ARG A 242 7.57 -26.58 0.88
C ARG A 242 6.35 -27.04 1.68
N ARG A 243 5.53 -26.10 2.17
CA ARG A 243 4.25 -26.41 2.84
C ARG A 243 3.21 -26.95 1.87
N GLU A 244 3.13 -26.44 0.63
CA GLU A 244 2.31 -27.08 -0.41
C GLU A 244 2.72 -28.54 -0.63
N GLU A 245 4.02 -28.84 -0.67
CA GLU A 245 4.48 -30.21 -0.89
C GLU A 245 4.22 -31.14 0.30
N GLN A 246 4.36 -30.64 1.54
CA GLN A 246 4.31 -31.44 2.77
C GLN A 246 2.91 -31.53 3.40
N GLU A 247 2.12 -30.45 3.36
CA GLU A 247 0.84 -30.32 4.10
C GLU A 247 -0.38 -30.59 3.20
N CYS A 248 -0.22 -30.64 1.87
CA CYS A 248 -1.32 -30.92 0.94
C CYS A 248 -2.02 -32.26 1.17
N ALA A 249 -1.37 -33.24 1.80
CA ALA A 249 -2.02 -34.53 2.07
C ALA A 249 -3.23 -34.37 3.01
N GLY A 250 -3.18 -33.43 3.95
CA GLY A 250 -4.25 -33.20 4.94
C GLY A 250 -5.23 -32.08 4.61
N ASP A 251 -4.80 -31.05 3.85
CA ASP A 251 -5.59 -29.83 3.62
C ASP A 251 -6.17 -29.78 2.20
N ARG A 252 -7.52 -29.79 2.08
CA ARG A 252 -8.22 -29.69 0.78
C ARG A 252 -7.94 -28.38 0.07
N GLY A 253 -7.86 -27.28 0.80
CA GLY A 253 -7.60 -25.95 0.24
C GLY A 253 -6.19 -25.89 -0.35
N LEU A 254 -5.18 -26.38 0.39
CA LEU A 254 -3.81 -26.40 -0.13
C LEU A 254 -3.66 -27.28 -1.38
N ARG A 255 -4.41 -28.39 -1.49
CA ARG A 255 -4.42 -29.20 -2.73
C ARG A 255 -4.91 -28.42 -3.94
N ARG A 256 -5.97 -27.62 -3.76
CA ARG A 256 -6.47 -26.73 -4.81
C ARG A 256 -5.41 -25.72 -5.19
N VAL A 257 -4.82 -25.03 -4.22
CA VAL A 257 -3.79 -24.04 -4.49
C VAL A 257 -2.60 -24.65 -5.25
N ARG A 258 -2.14 -25.83 -4.85
CA ARG A 258 -1.09 -26.58 -5.55
C ARG A 258 -1.46 -26.92 -7.00
N ALA A 259 -2.72 -27.22 -7.30
CA ALA A 259 -3.17 -27.52 -8.66
C ALA A 259 -3.04 -26.34 -9.62
N TYR A 260 -3.11 -25.10 -9.12
CA TYR A 260 -2.98 -23.88 -9.93
C TYR A 260 -1.64 -23.16 -9.75
N SER A 261 -0.75 -23.63 -8.85
CA SER A 261 0.49 -22.92 -8.49
C SER A 261 1.42 -22.63 -9.67
N ALA A 262 1.41 -23.50 -10.70
CA ALA A 262 2.15 -23.30 -11.94
C ALA A 262 1.76 -22.00 -12.67
N GLN A 263 0.50 -21.56 -12.58
CA GLN A 263 0.02 -20.33 -13.22
C GLN A 263 0.57 -19.07 -12.53
N PHE A 264 0.98 -19.19 -11.26
CA PHE A 264 1.51 -18.08 -10.45
C PHE A 264 3.03 -18.13 -10.30
N ALA A 265 3.68 -19.15 -10.85
CA ALA A 265 5.11 -19.38 -10.67
C ALA A 265 5.96 -18.20 -11.18
N GLY A 266 5.58 -17.55 -12.29
CA GLY A 266 6.28 -16.36 -12.79
C GLY A 266 6.20 -15.17 -11.82
N LEU A 267 5.02 -14.88 -11.27
CA LEU A 267 4.80 -13.81 -10.29
C LEU A 267 5.53 -14.09 -8.98
N LEU A 268 5.48 -15.33 -8.49
CA LEU A 268 6.20 -15.75 -7.29
C LEU A 268 7.71 -15.70 -7.49
N ALA A 269 8.23 -16.09 -8.66
CA ALA A 269 9.66 -16.01 -8.97
C ALA A 269 10.16 -14.56 -8.98
N GLN A 270 9.37 -13.62 -9.53
CA GLN A 270 9.69 -12.20 -9.46
C GLN A 270 9.79 -11.70 -8.00
N ASP A 271 8.81 -12.03 -7.14
CA ASP A 271 8.84 -11.55 -5.75
C ASP A 271 9.90 -12.26 -4.90
N LYS A 272 10.23 -13.52 -5.23
CA LYS A 272 11.39 -14.22 -4.67
C LYS A 272 12.69 -13.54 -5.06
N LEU A 273 12.87 -13.15 -6.33
CA LEU A 273 14.05 -12.42 -6.77
C LEU A 273 14.19 -11.10 -5.99
N LYS A 274 13.10 -10.35 -5.84
CA LYS A 274 13.06 -9.13 -5.02
C LYS A 274 13.46 -9.36 -3.57
N ALA A 275 13.02 -10.45 -2.95
CA ALA A 275 13.41 -10.79 -1.58
C ALA A 275 14.87 -11.25 -1.50
N LEU A 276 15.32 -12.07 -2.46
CA LEU A 276 16.66 -12.62 -2.52
C LEU A 276 17.73 -11.54 -2.55
N VAL A 277 17.54 -10.51 -3.38
CA VAL A 277 18.52 -9.43 -3.54
C VAL A 277 18.67 -8.57 -2.29
N GLU A 278 17.73 -8.61 -1.35
CA GLU A 278 17.84 -7.90 -0.07
C GLU A 278 18.60 -8.69 1.00
N LEU A 279 18.84 -9.99 0.77
CA LEU A 279 19.62 -10.79 1.69
C LEU A 279 21.10 -10.35 1.66
N PRO A 280 21.81 -10.37 2.80
CA PRO A 280 23.23 -10.00 2.85
C PRO A 280 24.13 -10.86 1.97
N ARG A 281 23.76 -12.12 1.74
CA ARG A 281 24.48 -13.07 0.90
C ARG A 281 23.49 -13.87 0.07
N PHE A 282 23.72 -13.95 -1.24
CA PHE A 282 22.95 -14.78 -2.15
C PHE A 282 23.81 -15.19 -3.36
N GLY A 283 23.43 -16.28 -4.03
CA GLY A 283 24.09 -16.71 -5.26
C GLY A 283 23.47 -16.03 -6.48
N VAL A 284 24.27 -15.34 -7.30
CA VAL A 284 23.78 -14.67 -8.51
C VAL A 284 23.12 -15.65 -9.50
N ARG A 285 23.60 -16.90 -9.57
CA ARG A 285 22.96 -17.95 -10.39
C ARG A 285 21.53 -18.24 -9.97
N LEU A 286 21.19 -18.13 -8.68
CA LEU A 286 19.82 -18.30 -8.21
C LEU A 286 18.96 -17.11 -8.66
N ALA A 287 19.51 -15.89 -8.63
CA ALA A 287 18.83 -14.71 -9.15
C ALA A 287 18.54 -14.84 -10.65
N GLU A 288 19.51 -15.30 -11.44
CA GLU A 288 19.34 -15.55 -12.88
C GLU A 288 18.26 -16.61 -13.16
N ARG A 289 18.23 -17.70 -12.39
CA ARG A 289 17.17 -18.72 -12.51
C ARG A 289 15.79 -18.17 -12.18
N LEU A 290 15.64 -17.43 -11.07
CA LEU A 290 14.37 -16.82 -10.69
C LEU A 290 13.91 -15.81 -11.75
N TYR A 291 14.84 -15.03 -12.31
CA TYR A 291 14.54 -14.13 -13.42
C TYR A 291 14.07 -14.89 -14.67
N ALA A 292 14.74 -15.98 -15.05
CA ALA A 292 14.35 -16.79 -16.21
C ALA A 292 12.95 -17.39 -16.01
N THR A 293 12.68 -18.00 -14.85
CA THR A 293 11.35 -18.51 -14.49
C THR A 293 10.30 -17.41 -14.52
N ALA A 294 10.60 -16.25 -13.92
CA ALA A 294 9.70 -15.10 -13.95
C ALA A 294 9.39 -14.68 -15.40
N ARG A 295 10.40 -14.55 -16.25
CA ARG A 295 10.24 -14.11 -17.64
C ARG A 295 9.46 -15.10 -18.51
N GLU A 296 9.71 -16.40 -18.33
CA GLU A 296 9.06 -17.46 -19.11
C GLU A 296 7.60 -17.70 -18.70
N GLN A 297 7.29 -17.54 -17.40
CA GLN A 297 6.02 -17.94 -16.83
C GLN A 297 5.16 -16.76 -16.34
N MET A 298 5.58 -15.51 -16.59
CA MET A 298 4.76 -14.34 -16.29
C MET A 298 3.53 -14.33 -17.20
N PRO A 299 2.31 -14.21 -16.66
CA PRO A 299 1.11 -14.21 -17.50
C PRO A 299 1.06 -12.97 -18.39
N VAL A 300 1.08 -13.18 -19.72
CA VAL A 300 1.13 -12.10 -20.74
C VAL A 300 -0.16 -11.28 -20.84
N HIS A 301 -1.26 -11.81 -20.32
CA HIS A 301 -2.57 -11.15 -20.34
C HIS A 301 -2.78 -10.16 -19.19
N LEU A 302 -1.78 -9.98 -18.31
CA LEU A 302 -1.85 -8.97 -17.25
C LEU A 302 -1.74 -7.57 -17.86
N ASP A 303 -2.62 -6.66 -17.41
CA ASP A 303 -2.60 -5.25 -17.83
C ASP A 303 -1.28 -4.54 -17.49
N ASP A 304 -0.55 -5.03 -16.48
CA ASP A 304 0.79 -4.57 -16.10
C ASP A 304 1.94 -5.47 -16.58
N TYR A 305 1.71 -6.38 -17.53
CA TYR A 305 2.75 -7.31 -17.99
C TYR A 305 4.05 -6.58 -18.38
N ARG A 306 4.00 -5.61 -19.32
CA ARG A 306 5.22 -4.90 -19.75
C ARG A 306 5.85 -4.08 -18.64
N PRO A 307 5.12 -3.24 -17.88
CA PRO A 307 5.69 -2.57 -16.71
C PRO A 307 6.34 -3.53 -15.69
N ARG A 308 5.75 -4.71 -15.45
CA ARG A 308 6.34 -5.74 -14.58
C ARG A 308 7.63 -6.30 -15.13
N MET A 309 7.73 -6.49 -16.44
CA MET A 309 8.98 -6.94 -17.06
C MET A 309 10.11 -5.94 -16.87
N TRP A 310 9.84 -4.63 -16.97
CA TRP A 310 10.86 -3.61 -16.68
C TRP A 310 11.27 -3.58 -15.21
N LEU A 311 10.33 -3.77 -14.28
CA LEU A 311 10.67 -3.93 -12.87
C LEU A 311 11.50 -5.20 -12.61
N LEU A 312 11.22 -6.29 -13.32
CA LEU A 312 11.98 -7.54 -13.25
C LEU A 312 13.42 -7.35 -13.75
N GLU A 313 13.64 -6.58 -14.82
CA GLU A 313 14.99 -6.19 -15.26
C GLU A 313 15.74 -5.44 -14.15
N CYS A 314 15.11 -4.47 -13.48
CA CYS A 314 15.74 -3.78 -12.36
C CYS A 314 16.08 -4.71 -11.19
N ASP A 315 15.24 -5.72 -10.92
CA ASP A 315 15.48 -6.69 -9.84
C ASP A 315 16.73 -7.53 -10.15
N LEU A 316 16.89 -8.00 -11.39
CA LEU A 316 18.10 -8.69 -11.83
C LEU A 316 19.32 -7.75 -11.88
N GLY A 317 19.15 -6.51 -12.33
CA GLY A 317 20.20 -5.48 -12.31
C GLY A 317 20.73 -5.23 -10.90
N THR A 318 19.84 -5.21 -9.90
CA THR A 318 20.21 -5.10 -8.48
C THR A 318 21.02 -6.32 -8.02
N ALA A 319 20.66 -7.52 -8.46
CA ALA A 319 21.41 -8.73 -8.17
C ALA A 319 22.83 -8.69 -8.75
N TYR A 320 22.98 -8.19 -9.98
CA TYR A 320 24.28 -8.01 -10.62
C TYR A 320 25.12 -6.95 -9.93
N LEU A 321 24.52 -5.82 -9.56
CA LEU A 321 25.19 -4.75 -8.82
C LEU A 321 25.76 -5.28 -7.50
N LYS A 322 24.95 -5.96 -6.68
CA LYS A 322 25.38 -6.52 -5.37
C LYS A 322 26.41 -7.66 -5.50
N SER A 323 26.55 -8.26 -6.68
CA SER A 323 27.57 -9.27 -6.97
C SER A 323 28.80 -8.74 -7.73
N GLY A 324 28.93 -7.42 -7.88
CA GLY A 324 30.07 -6.77 -8.55
C GLY A 324 30.07 -6.87 -10.08
N GLN A 325 29.00 -7.36 -10.69
CA GLN A 325 28.84 -7.46 -12.15
C GLN A 325 28.31 -6.16 -12.74
N HIS A 326 29.08 -5.08 -12.60
CA HIS A 326 28.65 -3.70 -12.92
C HIS A 326 28.17 -3.51 -14.36
N ARG A 327 28.85 -4.10 -15.35
CA ARG A 327 28.45 -4.02 -16.77
C ARG A 327 27.05 -4.61 -17.01
N LYS A 328 26.80 -5.82 -16.49
CA LYS A 328 25.49 -6.46 -16.60
C LYS A 328 24.42 -5.69 -15.82
N ALA A 329 24.77 -5.08 -14.69
CA ALA A 329 23.85 -4.24 -13.95
C ALA A 329 23.42 -3.03 -14.80
N ALA A 330 24.37 -2.33 -15.42
CA ALA A 330 24.13 -1.18 -16.31
C ALA A 330 23.15 -1.54 -17.44
N GLU A 331 23.46 -2.60 -18.19
CA GLU A 331 22.62 -3.09 -19.30
C GLU A 331 21.16 -3.31 -18.87
N ARG A 332 20.93 -3.85 -17.67
CA ARG A 332 19.58 -4.12 -17.14
C ARG A 332 18.84 -2.86 -16.73
N PHE A 333 19.51 -1.93 -16.04
CA PHE A 333 18.90 -0.69 -15.60
C PHE A 333 18.59 0.25 -16.78
N GLU A 334 19.50 0.35 -17.75
CA GLU A 334 19.31 1.14 -18.97
C GLU A 334 18.13 0.60 -19.79
N ALA A 335 18.09 -0.72 -20.06
CA ALA A 335 16.98 -1.34 -20.77
C ALA A 335 15.63 -1.13 -20.07
N ALA A 336 15.59 -1.25 -18.73
CA ALA A 336 14.38 -1.00 -17.96
C ALA A 336 13.92 0.47 -18.05
N TYR A 337 14.86 1.42 -17.95
CA TYR A 337 14.57 2.85 -17.99
C TYR A 337 14.10 3.31 -19.37
N GLU A 338 14.78 2.87 -20.43
CA GLU A 338 14.35 3.15 -21.80
C GLU A 338 12.98 2.52 -22.09
N GLY A 339 12.78 1.27 -21.67
CA GLY A 339 11.54 0.53 -21.86
C GLY A 339 10.35 1.18 -21.16
N ILE A 340 10.49 1.59 -19.89
CA ILE A 340 9.39 2.21 -19.15
C ILE A 340 9.05 3.61 -19.69
N THR A 341 10.06 4.38 -20.11
CA THR A 341 9.87 5.77 -20.59
C THR A 341 9.12 5.80 -21.90
N ARG A 342 9.28 4.78 -22.76
CA ARG A 342 8.52 4.63 -24.01
C ARG A 342 7.18 3.92 -23.83
N SER A 343 6.89 3.37 -22.65
CA SER A 343 5.71 2.55 -22.42
C SER A 343 4.43 3.37 -22.39
N ARG A 344 3.43 2.93 -23.16
CA ARG A 344 2.07 3.48 -23.10
C ARG A 344 1.22 2.90 -21.96
N GLU A 345 1.63 1.77 -21.41
CA GLU A 345 0.90 1.00 -20.39
C GLU A 345 1.34 1.36 -18.96
N ALA A 346 2.48 2.04 -18.81
CA ALA A 346 2.99 2.41 -17.50
C ALA A 346 2.18 3.55 -16.86
N GLY A 347 1.54 3.25 -15.73
CA GLY A 347 1.02 4.26 -14.79
C GLY A 347 2.11 4.90 -13.91
N ALA A 348 1.72 5.91 -13.12
CA ALA A 348 2.64 6.68 -12.28
C ALA A 348 3.46 5.82 -11.30
N LEU A 349 2.85 4.80 -10.69
CA LEU A 349 3.54 3.87 -9.79
C LEU A 349 4.73 3.18 -10.47
N HIS A 350 4.54 2.68 -11.68
CA HIS A 350 5.57 1.97 -12.42
C HIS A 350 6.75 2.88 -12.77
N LEU A 351 6.46 4.09 -13.23
CA LEU A 351 7.47 5.11 -13.56
C LEU A 351 8.31 5.47 -12.33
N VAL A 352 7.66 5.72 -11.19
CA VAL A 352 8.35 6.03 -9.92
C VAL A 352 9.26 4.87 -9.51
N LEU A 353 8.76 3.64 -9.51
CA LEU A 353 9.53 2.48 -9.06
C LEU A 353 10.77 2.22 -9.93
N VAL A 354 10.66 2.31 -11.26
CA VAL A 354 11.81 2.12 -12.16
C VAL A 354 12.83 3.26 -11.99
N ARG A 355 12.37 4.53 -11.99
CA ARG A 355 13.25 5.69 -11.82
C ARG A 355 13.97 5.67 -10.47
N GLN A 356 13.27 5.32 -9.39
CA GLN A 356 13.86 5.16 -8.07
C GLN A 356 14.97 4.11 -8.06
N ARG A 357 14.72 2.94 -8.67
CA ARG A 357 15.69 1.85 -8.74
C ARG A 357 16.91 2.22 -9.59
N TYR A 358 16.70 2.91 -10.70
CA TYR A 358 17.81 3.37 -11.54
C TYR A 358 18.63 4.46 -10.84
N ALA A 359 17.98 5.41 -10.18
CA ALA A 359 18.68 6.41 -9.36
C ALA A 359 19.50 5.77 -8.23
N ALA A 360 18.97 4.74 -7.57
CA ALA A 360 19.71 3.99 -6.55
C ALA A 360 20.94 3.27 -7.13
N TYR A 361 20.84 2.74 -8.35
CA TYR A 361 22.00 2.20 -9.08
C TYR A 361 23.07 3.27 -9.35
N LEU A 362 22.68 4.44 -9.91
CA LEU A 362 23.63 5.53 -10.20
C LEU A 362 24.31 6.02 -8.91
N TRP A 363 23.55 6.11 -7.81
CA TRP A 363 24.08 6.43 -6.49
C TRP A 363 25.14 5.43 -6.03
N ALA A 364 24.86 4.12 -6.17
CA ALA A 364 25.79 3.05 -5.80
C ALA A 364 27.04 2.99 -6.70
N GLN A 365 26.98 3.52 -7.92
CA GLN A 365 28.13 3.70 -8.80
C GLN A 365 28.95 4.98 -8.50
N GLY A 366 28.51 5.81 -7.54
CA GLY A 366 29.17 7.06 -7.18
C GLY A 366 28.82 8.25 -8.09
N TRP A 367 27.86 8.09 -8.99
CA TRP A 367 27.48 9.11 -9.99
C TRP A 367 26.49 10.15 -9.43
N ARG A 368 26.71 10.58 -8.18
CA ARG A 368 25.81 11.49 -7.44
C ARG A 368 25.75 12.89 -8.06
N ALA A 369 26.86 13.31 -8.66
CA ALA A 369 26.95 14.59 -9.35
C ALA A 369 26.35 14.55 -10.76
N ASP A 370 26.05 13.37 -11.29
CA ASP A 370 25.55 13.18 -12.65
C ASP A 370 24.19 13.89 -12.83
N PRO A 371 24.01 14.69 -13.90
CA PRO A 371 22.73 15.34 -14.18
C PRO A 371 21.55 14.37 -14.26
N LEU A 372 21.74 13.18 -14.83
CA LEU A 372 20.70 12.15 -14.96
C LEU A 372 20.26 11.65 -13.59
N TYR A 373 21.19 11.42 -12.66
CA TYR A 373 20.83 11.03 -11.29
C TYR A 373 19.93 12.08 -10.63
N ARG A 374 20.31 13.36 -10.70
CA ARG A 374 19.53 14.45 -10.09
C ARG A 374 18.16 14.59 -10.73
N GLN A 375 18.09 14.50 -12.06
CA GLN A 375 16.85 14.52 -12.82
C GLN A 375 15.92 13.38 -12.39
N LEU A 376 16.42 12.14 -12.35
CA LEU A 376 15.63 10.97 -11.97
C LEU A 376 15.06 11.09 -10.56
N VAL A 377 15.89 11.50 -9.60
CA VAL A 377 15.45 11.66 -8.21
C VAL A 377 14.41 12.76 -8.08
N HIS A 378 14.61 13.91 -8.73
CA HIS A 378 13.66 15.02 -8.69
C HIS A 378 12.33 14.65 -9.34
N GLU A 379 12.34 14.18 -10.58
CA GLU A 379 11.13 13.80 -11.31
C GLU A 379 10.36 12.67 -10.63
N ALA A 380 11.06 11.66 -10.11
CA ALA A 380 10.41 10.57 -9.40
C ALA A 380 9.81 11.04 -8.07
N THR A 381 10.47 11.97 -7.37
CA THR A 381 9.96 12.52 -6.10
C THR A 381 8.68 13.31 -6.35
N ASP A 382 8.69 14.21 -7.32
CA ASP A 382 7.54 15.04 -7.65
C ASP A 382 6.36 14.17 -8.11
N LEU A 383 6.63 13.17 -8.96
CA LEU A 383 5.62 12.21 -9.41
C LEU A 383 5.06 11.38 -8.25
N ALA A 384 5.90 10.90 -7.34
CA ALA A 384 5.49 10.13 -6.17
C ALA A 384 4.62 10.97 -5.22
N VAL A 385 5.02 12.22 -4.96
CA VAL A 385 4.25 13.16 -4.12
C VAL A 385 2.90 13.46 -4.74
N ALA A 386 2.88 13.82 -6.03
CA ALA A 386 1.65 14.16 -6.75
C ALA A 386 0.68 12.96 -6.85
N SER A 387 1.22 11.74 -6.96
CA SER A 387 0.45 10.49 -7.03
C SER A 387 0.07 9.92 -5.66
N GLY A 388 0.54 10.52 -4.55
CA GLY A 388 0.28 10.02 -3.21
C GLY A 388 1.01 8.73 -2.86
N LEU A 389 2.14 8.43 -3.50
CA LEU A 389 3.00 7.28 -3.20
C LEU A 389 3.96 7.63 -2.05
N VAL A 390 3.43 7.62 -0.81
CA VAL A 390 4.12 8.17 0.38
C VAL A 390 5.42 7.43 0.68
N ASN A 391 5.38 6.10 0.65
CA ASN A 391 6.56 5.28 0.92
C ASN A 391 7.66 5.52 -0.11
N GLU A 392 7.30 5.57 -1.40
CA GLU A 392 8.23 5.78 -2.50
C GLU A 392 8.82 7.21 -2.46
N ALA A 393 7.99 8.22 -2.17
CA ALA A 393 8.44 9.59 -1.98
C ALA A 393 9.41 9.73 -0.79
N ARG A 394 9.17 9.03 0.33
CA ARG A 394 10.10 8.99 1.47
C ARG A 394 11.45 8.41 1.06
N LYS A 395 11.46 7.24 0.41
CA LYS A 395 12.70 6.58 -0.04
C LYS A 395 13.50 7.42 -1.03
N LEU A 396 12.83 8.14 -1.92
CA LEU A 396 13.48 9.05 -2.86
C LEU A 396 14.11 10.26 -2.15
N ARG A 397 13.47 10.80 -1.12
CA ARG A 397 14.06 11.86 -0.28
C ARG A 397 15.26 11.37 0.52
N GLU A 398 15.21 10.16 1.06
CA GLU A 398 16.35 9.51 1.72
C GLU A 398 17.52 9.32 0.74
N LEU A 399 17.23 8.92 -0.51
CA LEU A 399 18.22 8.80 -1.57
C LEU A 399 18.83 10.17 -1.93
N ALA A 400 18.01 11.22 -2.03
CA ALA A 400 18.47 12.58 -2.30
C ALA A 400 19.35 13.15 -1.18
N ALA A 401 19.00 12.86 0.09
CA ALA A 401 19.76 13.27 1.27
C ALA A 401 21.05 12.46 1.48
N GLY A 402 21.24 11.40 0.69
CA GLY A 402 22.36 10.48 0.83
C GLY A 402 22.33 9.62 2.09
N THR A 403 21.15 9.49 2.70
CA THR A 403 20.90 8.65 3.87
C THR A 403 20.24 7.33 3.49
N ALA A 404 20.12 7.03 2.19
CA ALA A 404 19.63 5.73 1.74
C ALA A 404 20.58 4.61 2.21
N PRO A 405 20.05 3.55 2.85
CA PRO A 405 20.85 2.41 3.30
C PRO A 405 21.42 1.58 2.14
#